data_AF-A0A090T5J6-F1
#
_entry.id   AF-A0A090T5J6-F1
#
_cell.length_a   1.000
_cell.length_b   1.000
_cell.length_c   1.000
_cell.angle_alpha   90.00
_cell.angle_beta   90.00
_cell.angle_gamma   90.00
#
_symmetry.space_group_name_H-M   'P 1'
#
loop_
_entity.id
_entity.type
_entity.pdbx_description
1 polymer ?
#
loop_
_entity_poly.entity_id
_entity_poly.type
_entity_poly.pdbx_seq_one_letter_code
_entity_poly.pdbx_strand_id
1 'polypeptide(L)' 'MDDVPPHHLMFAIWSATQTYADFSWQICSVLDKPELTDSDFDEAATFLTKMVIQGCGVKSR' A
#
# COMPACT_ATOMS: atom_id res chain seq x y z
N MET A 1 16.40 11.09 2.74
CA MET A 1 14.94 11.20 2.77
C MET A 1 14.63 12.62 2.39
N ASP A 2 13.66 12.78 1.50
CA ASP A 2 13.23 14.09 1.00
C ASP A 2 12.30 14.77 2.01
N ASP A 3 12.07 16.07 1.83
CA ASP A 3 11.14 16.85 2.66
C ASP A 3 9.70 16.58 2.25
N VAL A 4 9.13 15.50 2.78
CA VAL A 4 7.75 15.06 2.51
C VAL A 4 6.82 15.56 3.63
N PRO A 5 5.71 16.24 3.31
CA PRO A 5 4.74 16.68 4.33
C PRO A 5 4.18 15.48 5.12
N PRO A 6 4.39 15.42 6.45
CA PRO A 6 4.14 14.21 7.24
C PRO A 6 2.67 13.81 7.28
N HIS A 7 1.74 14.77 7.33
CA HIS A 7 0.31 14.47 7.33
C HIS A 7 -0.15 13.82 6.02
N HIS A 8 0.31 14.32 4.88
CA HIS A 8 -0.06 13.76 3.57
C HIS A 8 0.57 12.38 3.35
N LEU A 9 1.79 12.16 3.84
CA LEU A 9 2.40 10.83 3.87
C LEU A 9 1.54 9.85 4.68
N MET A 10 1.09 10.26 5.87
CA MET A 10 0.24 9.42 6.72
C MET A 10 -1.11 9.11 6.06
N PHE A 11 -1.77 10.11 5.46
CA PHE A 11 -3.02 9.90 4.72
C PHE A 11 -2.85 8.95 3.54
N ALA A 12 -1.73 9.04 2.81
CA ALA A 12 -1.43 8.12 1.72
C ALA A 12 -1.23 6.68 2.23
N ILE A 13 -0.47 6.50 3.31
CA ILE A 13 -0.24 5.17 3.92
C ILE A 13 -1.57 4.57 4.40
N TRP A 14 -2.37 5.32 5.16
CA TRP A 14 -3.68 4.88 5.64
C TRP A 14 -4.62 4.52 4.49
N SER A 15 -4.76 5.42 3.51
CA SER A 15 -5.66 5.17 2.37
C SER A 15 -5.24 3.93 1.60
N ALA A 16 -3.93 3.77 1.33
CA ALA A 16 -3.41 2.65 0.55
C ALA A 16 -3.55 1.30 1.28
N THR A 17 -3.38 1.25 2.60
CA THR A 17 -3.55 0.01 3.38
C THR A 17 -5.02 -0.31 3.63
N GLN A 18 -5.84 0.67 4.02
CA GLN A 18 -7.26 0.48 4.30
C GLN A 18 -8.07 0.11 3.06
N THR A 19 -7.62 0.50 1.86
CA THR A 19 -8.25 0.10 0.59
C THR A 19 -8.40 -1.42 0.46
N TYR A 20 -7.46 -2.21 0.99
CA TYR A 20 -7.52 -3.68 0.95
C TYR A 20 -8.59 -4.27 1.88
N ALA A 21 -9.08 -3.52 2.87
CA ALA A 21 -10.19 -3.92 3.71
C ALA A 21 -11.52 -3.33 3.20
N ASP A 22 -11.57 -2.01 3.06
CA ASP A 22 -12.78 -1.24 2.75
C ASP A 22 -13.31 -1.52 1.34
N PHE A 23 -12.39 -1.79 0.40
CA PHE A 23 -12.70 -2.05 -1.01
C PHE A 23 -12.20 -3.43 -1.46
N SER A 24 -12.07 -4.39 -0.53
CA SER A 24 -11.68 -5.77 -0.83
C SER A 24 -12.51 -6.39 -1.95
N TRP A 25 -13.84 -6.19 -1.93
CA TRP A 25 -14.77 -6.66 -2.96
C TRP A 25 -14.42 -6.12 -4.36
N GLN A 26 -13.99 -4.86 -4.45
CA GLN A 26 -13.62 -4.24 -5.73
C GLN A 26 -12.30 -4.81 -6.23
N ILE A 27 -11.32 -5.00 -5.35
CA ILE A 27 -10.03 -5.61 -5.69
C ILE A 27 -10.23 -7.06 -6.15
N CYS A 28 -11.06 -7.83 -5.46
CA CYS A 28 -11.45 -9.18 -5.86
C CYS A 28 -12.06 -9.21 -7.26
N SER A 29 -12.96 -8.27 -7.57
CA SER A 29 -13.55 -8.14 -8.90
C SER A 29 -12.54 -7.82 -10.00
N VAL A 30 -11.50 -7.02 -9.69
CA VAL A 30 -10.43 -6.69 -10.65
C VAL A 30 -9.48 -7.87 -10.89
N LEU A 31 -9.22 -8.66 -9.83
CA LEU A 31 -8.32 -9.80 -9.87
C LEU A 31 -9.00 -11.11 -10.29
N ASP A 32 -10.30 -11.06 -10.61
CA ASP A 32 -11.13 -12.22 -10.95
C ASP A 32 -11.02 -13.37 -9.94
N LYS A 33 -11.16 -13.02 -8.64
CA LYS A 33 -11.06 -13.98 -7.53
C LYS A 33 -12.15 -13.77 -6.49
N PRO A 34 -12.54 -14.81 -5.74
CA PRO A 34 -13.62 -14.71 -4.76
C PRO A 34 -13.21 -13.91 -3.50
N GLU A 35 -11.96 -13.99 -3.10
CA GLU A 35 -11.44 -13.34 -1.89
C GLU A 35 -9.94 -13.02 -2.01
N LEU A 36 -9.46 -12.09 -1.18
CA LEU A 36 -8.03 -11.83 -1.01
C LEU A 36 -7.43 -12.92 -0.12
N THR A 37 -6.28 -13.44 -0.51
CA THR A 37 -5.50 -14.42 0.25
C THR A 37 -4.36 -13.74 1.00
N ASP A 38 -3.76 -14.43 1.98
CA ASP A 38 -2.58 -13.95 2.70
C ASP A 38 -1.44 -13.55 1.75
N SER A 39 -1.24 -14.30 0.66
CA SER A 39 -0.23 -13.97 -0.36
C SER A 39 -0.49 -12.63 -1.05
N ASP A 40 -1.77 -12.25 -1.23
CA ASP A 40 -2.11 -10.96 -1.83
C ASP A 40 -1.81 -9.80 -0.87
N PHE A 41 -2.04 -10.02 0.44
CA PHE A 41 -1.69 -9.06 1.47
C PHE A 41 -0.17 -8.92 1.61
N ASP A 42 0.58 -10.03 1.53
CA ASP A 42 2.05 -10.02 1.56
C ASP A 42 2.64 -9.28 0.35
N GLU A 43 2.09 -9.50 -0.84
CA GLU A 43 2.50 -8.79 -2.06
C GLU A 43 2.18 -7.30 -1.95
N ALA A 44 0.97 -6.95 -1.51
CA ALA A 44 0.56 -5.57 -1.27
C ALA A 44 1.46 -4.87 -0.24
N ALA A 45 1.73 -5.51 0.90
CA ALA A 45 2.58 -4.96 1.95
C ALA A 45 4.01 -4.71 1.43
N THR A 46 4.57 -5.65 0.67
CA THR A 46 5.88 -5.51 0.03
C THR A 46 5.90 -4.34 -0.95
N PHE A 47 4.89 -4.25 -1.81
CA PHE A 47 4.74 -3.19 -2.80
C PHE A 47 4.59 -1.81 -2.14
N LEU A 48 3.66 -1.66 -1.20
CA LEU A 48 3.40 -0.39 -0.50
C LEU A 48 4.62 0.06 0.31
N THR A 49 5.31 -0.86 0.99
CA THR A 49 6.54 -0.54 1.71
C THR A 49 7.60 0.01 0.77
N LYS A 50 7.84 -0.68 -0.36
CA LYS A 50 8.81 -0.22 -1.36
C LYS A 50 8.41 1.14 -1.94
N MET A 51 7.15 1.32 -2.28
CA MET A 51 6.62 2.58 -2.81
C MET A 51 6.84 3.74 -1.84
N VAL A 52 6.53 3.55 -0.55
CA VAL A 52 6.71 4.59 0.49
C VAL A 52 8.18 4.92 0.69
N ILE A 53 9.05 3.92 0.83
CA ILE A 53 10.50 4.11 1.04
C ILE A 53 11.13 4.84 -0.16
N GLN A 54 10.80 4.42 -1.37
CA GLN A 54 11.32 5.04 -2.59
C GLN A 54 10.72 6.44 -2.82
N GLY A 55 9.42 6.62 -2.61
CA GLY A 55 8.72 7.90 -2.76
C GLY A 55 9.17 8.95 -1.75
N CYS A 56 9.66 8.54 -0.58
CA CYS A 56 10.27 9.42 0.40
C CYS A 56 11.78 9.66 0.15
N GLY A 57 12.39 9.11 -0.90
CA GLY A 57 13.82 9.28 -1.16
C GLY A 57 14.71 8.72 -0.03
N VAL A 58 14.26 7.66 0.65
CA VAL A 58 15.04 7.01 1.70
C VAL A 58 16.15 6.19 1.04
N LYS A 59 17.41 6.49 1.38
CA LYS A 59 18.59 5.77 0.89
C LYS A 59 19.06 4.79 1.96
N SER A 60 19.21 3.52 1.62
CA SER A 60 20.01 2.60 2.45
C SER A 60 21.43 3.13 2.51
N ARG A 61 22.02 3.08 3.70
CA ARG A 61 23.46 3.27 3.86
C ARG A 61 24.20 2.03 3.33
#